data_AF-A0A816F700-F1
#
_entry.id   AF-A0A816F700-F1
#
_cell.length_a   1.000
_cell.length_b   1.000
_cell.length_c   1.000
_cell.angle_alpha   90.00
_cell.angle_beta   90.00
_cell.angle_gamma   90.00
#
_symmetry.space_group_name_H-M   'P 1'
#
loop_
_entity.id
_entity.type
_entity.pdbx_description
1 polymer ?
#
loop_
_entity_poly.entity_id
_entity_poly.type
_entity_poly.pdbx_seq_one_letter_code
_entity_poly.pdbx_strand_id
1 'polypeptide(L)'
;MNTPLVSKSNFEKFYKNIIISKKHRIEILRLSNSFIIDIVLLPIHFGLKFISLEKLILDQITEKNFDSIFDELKFLSYLHSLVLNFKEYIQNLNDIFSKIMSLSKLKYCKTKYRIKTDQNQLSSDCNKYSYSSVEHLIIDGRLHI
;
A
#
# COMPACT_ATOMS: atom_id res chain seq x y z
N MET A 1 6.30 -21.67 4.92
CA MET A 1 5.14 -22.27 4.21
C MET A 1 5.08 -21.66 2.82
N ASN A 2 5.44 -22.44 1.79
CA ASN A 2 5.29 -22.04 0.40
C ASN A 2 3.81 -22.17 0.05
N THR A 3 3.08 -21.05 -0.01
CA THR A 3 1.75 -21.03 -0.59
C THR A 3 1.86 -21.44 -2.06
N PRO A 4 1.10 -22.44 -2.55
CA PRO A 4 1.11 -22.80 -3.95
C PRO A 4 0.74 -21.57 -4.78
N LEU A 5 1.33 -21.45 -5.98
CA LEU A 5 0.93 -20.43 -6.95
C LEU A 5 -0.57 -20.66 -7.28
N VAL A 6 -1.45 -19.95 -6.59
CA VAL A 6 -2.89 -19.98 -6.89
C VAL A 6 -3.06 -19.32 -8.24
N SER A 7 -3.58 -20.06 -9.22
CA SER A 7 -3.91 -19.50 -10.53
C SER A 7 -4.95 -18.37 -10.38
N LYS A 8 -4.96 -17.41 -11.31
CA LYS A 8 -5.92 -16.30 -11.34
C LYS A 8 -7.37 -16.76 -11.10
N SER A 9 -7.81 -17.77 -11.84
CA SER A 9 -9.17 -18.29 -11.75
C SER A 9 -9.49 -18.88 -10.36
N ASN A 10 -8.54 -19.60 -9.76
CA ASN A 10 -8.73 -20.17 -8.43
C ASN A 10 -8.81 -19.08 -7.37
N PHE A 11 -7.97 -18.04 -7.49
CA PHE A 11 -8.03 -16.89 -6.59
C PHE A 11 -9.34 -16.11 -6.74
N GLU A 12 -9.80 -15.86 -7.97
CA GLU A 12 -11.07 -15.17 -8.20
C GLU A 12 -12.26 -15.91 -7.58
N LYS A 13 -12.31 -17.24 -7.69
CA LYS A 13 -13.33 -18.07 -7.04
C LYS A 13 -13.26 -17.97 -5.52
N PHE A 14 -12.06 -18.11 -4.96
CA PHE A 14 -11.84 -17.96 -3.52
C PHE A 14 -12.24 -16.57 -3.02
N TYR A 15 -11.81 -15.51 -3.72
CA TYR A 15 -12.11 -14.13 -3.41
C TYR A 15 -13.61 -13.86 -3.40
N LYS A 16 -14.33 -14.32 -4.45
CA LYS A 16 -15.79 -14.16 -4.55
C LYS A 16 -16.55 -14.89 -3.43
N ASN A 17 -16.16 -16.12 -3.12
CA ASN A 17 -16.93 -16.96 -2.22
C ASN A 17 -16.64 -16.68 -0.74
N ILE A 18 -15.40 -16.31 -0.41
CA ILE A 18 -14.92 -16.25 0.98
C ILE A 18 -14.60 -14.82 1.40
N ILE A 19 -13.85 -14.06 0.58
CA ILE A 19 -13.42 -12.72 0.97
C ILE A 19 -14.54 -11.71 0.81
N ILE A 20 -15.27 -11.70 -0.32
CA ILE A 20 -16.32 -10.71 -0.56
C ILE A 20 -17.42 -10.73 0.51
N SER A 21 -17.79 -11.91 1.00
CA SER A 21 -18.86 -12.06 2.01
C SER A 21 -18.43 -11.57 3.40
N LYS A 22 -17.13 -11.61 3.72
CA LYS A 22 -16.61 -11.29 5.06
C LYS A 22 -15.72 -10.04 5.12
N LYS A 23 -15.52 -9.36 3.99
CA LYS A 23 -14.63 -8.18 3.86
C LYS A 23 -14.89 -7.06 4.87
N HIS A 24 -16.13 -6.88 5.31
CA HIS A 24 -16.50 -5.87 6.31
C HIS A 24 -15.94 -6.18 7.72
N ARG A 25 -15.47 -7.40 7.97
CA ARG A 25 -14.84 -7.84 9.23
C ARG A 25 -13.33 -7.97 9.13
N ILE A 26 -12.74 -7.65 7.98
CA ILE A 26 -11.31 -7.80 7.76
C ILE A 26 -10.61 -6.56 8.33
N GLU A 27 -9.93 -6.74 9.46
CA GLU A 27 -9.13 -5.72 10.12
C GLU A 27 -7.69 -5.65 9.59
N ILE A 28 -7.14 -6.80 9.18
CA ILE A 28 -5.77 -6.91 8.65
C ILE A 28 -5.82 -7.58 7.30
N LEU A 29 -5.31 -6.89 6.27
CA LEU A 29 -5.17 -7.42 4.93
C LEU A 29 -3.71 -7.38 4.49
N ARG A 30 -3.20 -8.53 4.07
CA ARG A 30 -1.89 -8.64 3.44
C ARG A 30 -2.01 -9.19 2.04
N LEU A 31 -1.53 -8.44 1.05
CA LEU A 31 -1.51 -8.83 -0.35
C LEU A 31 -0.06 -8.93 -0.80
N SER A 32 0.42 -10.15 -1.09
CA SER A 32 1.84 -10.40 -1.36
C SER A 32 2.20 -10.58 -2.83
N ASN A 33 1.26 -10.30 -3.73
CA ASN A 33 1.39 -10.54 -5.16
C ASN A 33 0.76 -9.36 -5.92
N SER A 34 1.50 -8.78 -6.87
CA SER A 34 1.05 -7.62 -7.66
C SER A 34 -0.27 -7.89 -8.40
N PHE A 35 -0.46 -9.10 -8.90
CA PHE A 35 -1.70 -9.49 -9.58
C PHE A 35 -2.91 -9.53 -8.62
N ILE A 36 -2.70 -9.95 -7.38
CA ILE A 36 -3.75 -9.95 -6.35
C ILE A 36 -4.07 -8.53 -5.92
N ILE A 37 -3.05 -7.67 -5.78
CA ILE A 37 -3.21 -6.24 -5.50
C ILE A 37 -4.12 -5.63 -6.55
N ASP A 38 -3.88 -5.91 -7.82
CA ASP A 38 -4.69 -5.38 -8.91
C ASP A 38 -6.15 -5.87 -8.82
N ILE A 39 -6.40 -7.16 -8.57
CA ILE A 39 -7.78 -7.66 -8.43
C ILE A 39 -8.51 -7.08 -7.22
N VAL A 40 -7.80 -6.93 -6.10
CA VAL A 40 -8.43 -6.60 -4.83
C VAL A 40 -8.63 -5.09 -4.71
N LEU A 41 -7.62 -4.29 -5.09
CA LEU A 41 -7.59 -2.85 -4.87
C LEU A 41 -8.06 -2.01 -6.06
N LEU A 42 -7.87 -2.46 -7.31
CA LEU A 42 -8.27 -1.65 -8.48
C LEU A 42 -9.78 -1.64 -8.82
N PRO A 43 -10.65 -2.57 -8.37
CA PRO A 43 -12.07 -2.40 -8.57
C PRO A 43 -12.56 -1.15 -7.84
N ILE A 44 -13.27 -0.29 -8.58
CA ILE A 44 -13.90 0.93 -8.06
C ILE A 44 -14.59 0.62 -6.71
N HIS A 45 -14.28 1.43 -5.71
CA HIS A 45 -14.80 1.34 -4.35
C HIS A 45 -14.18 0.23 -3.47
N PHE A 46 -12.89 -0.08 -3.60
CA PHE A 46 -12.22 -0.94 -2.61
C PHE A 46 -12.38 -0.37 -1.20
N GLY A 47 -12.14 0.94 -1.04
CA GLY A 47 -12.18 1.55 0.29
C GLY A 47 -13.57 1.52 0.95
N LEU A 48 -14.66 1.53 0.16
CA LEU A 48 -16.02 1.40 0.69
C LEU A 48 -16.39 -0.03 1.10
N LYS A 49 -15.58 -1.02 0.70
CA LYS A 49 -15.86 -2.44 0.89
C LYS A 49 -15.15 -3.01 2.13
N PHE A 50 -14.06 -2.39 2.55
CA PHE A 50 -13.21 -2.82 3.67
C PHE A 50 -13.34 -1.86 4.86
N ILE A 51 -14.57 -1.68 5.32
CA ILE A 51 -14.93 -0.63 6.30
C ILE A 51 -14.28 -0.78 7.67
N SER A 52 -13.82 -1.98 8.05
CA SER A 52 -13.16 -2.23 9.33
C SER A 52 -11.66 -2.42 9.19
N LEU A 53 -11.09 -2.12 8.01
CA LEU A 53 -9.68 -2.37 7.75
C LEU A 53 -8.80 -1.37 8.49
N GLU A 54 -7.99 -1.90 9.38
CA GLU A 54 -7.09 -1.17 10.26
C GLU A 54 -5.64 -1.21 9.77
N LYS A 55 -5.24 -2.35 9.20
CA LYS A 55 -3.88 -2.61 8.74
C LYS A 55 -3.85 -3.18 7.33
N LEU A 56 -3.12 -2.49 6.45
CA LEU A 56 -2.87 -2.93 5.09
C LEU A 56 -1.37 -3.18 4.86
N ILE A 57 -1.04 -4.36 4.37
CA ILE A 57 0.32 -4.76 4.00
C ILE A 57 0.31 -5.12 2.52
N LEU A 58 1.08 -4.39 1.72
CA LEU A 58 1.17 -4.60 0.29
C LEU A 58 2.62 -4.97 -0.05
N ASP A 59 2.82 -6.20 -0.53
CA ASP A 59 4.10 -6.64 -1.06
C ASP A 59 4.09 -6.66 -2.59
N GLN A 60 5.24 -6.36 -3.17
CA GLN A 60 5.47 -6.33 -4.61
C GLN A 60 4.71 -5.20 -5.35
N ILE A 61 4.59 -4.04 -4.71
CA ILE A 61 4.00 -2.83 -5.31
C ILE A 61 4.94 -2.28 -6.40
N THR A 62 4.36 -1.67 -7.42
CA THR A 62 5.08 -0.92 -8.46
C THR A 62 4.75 0.56 -8.33
N GLU A 63 5.64 1.44 -8.79
CA GLU A 63 5.36 2.88 -8.78
C GLU A 63 4.13 3.19 -9.64
N LYS A 64 3.97 2.46 -10.75
CA LYS A 64 2.83 2.58 -11.67
C LYS A 64 1.46 2.34 -11.02
N ASN A 65 1.34 1.39 -10.09
CA ASN A 65 0.05 1.08 -9.47
C ASN A 65 -0.17 1.83 -8.14
N PHE A 66 0.85 2.49 -7.61
CA PHE A 66 0.78 3.20 -6.34
C PHE A 66 -0.31 4.28 -6.35
N ASP A 67 -0.44 5.04 -7.42
CA ASP A 67 -1.42 6.14 -7.51
C ASP A 67 -2.86 5.65 -7.40
N SER A 68 -3.20 4.62 -8.17
CA SER A 68 -4.54 4.02 -8.13
C SER A 68 -4.83 3.38 -6.77
N ILE A 69 -3.83 2.75 -6.15
CA ILE A 69 -3.96 2.21 -4.80
C ILE A 69 -4.21 3.35 -3.81
N PHE A 70 -3.42 4.42 -3.91
CA PHE A 70 -3.44 5.53 -2.99
C PHE A 70 -4.79 6.26 -2.97
N ASP A 71 -5.42 6.44 -4.12
CA ASP A 71 -6.75 7.02 -4.21
C ASP A 71 -7.81 6.22 -3.45
N GLU A 72 -7.68 4.89 -3.44
CA GLU A 72 -8.57 4.01 -2.67
C GLU A 72 -8.28 4.04 -1.16
N LEU A 73 -7.03 4.28 -0.75
CA LEU A 73 -6.67 4.35 0.67
C LEU A 73 -7.35 5.51 1.40
N LYS A 74 -7.64 6.61 0.68
CA LYS A 74 -8.32 7.79 1.24
C LYS A 74 -9.72 7.47 1.79
N PHE A 75 -10.37 6.42 1.28
CA PHE A 75 -11.70 6.01 1.72
C PHE A 75 -11.69 5.05 2.92
N LEU A 76 -10.53 4.51 3.31
CA LEU A 76 -10.40 3.58 4.42
C LEU A 76 -10.40 4.31 5.76
N SER A 77 -11.60 4.47 6.31
CA SER A 77 -11.82 5.29 7.51
C SER A 77 -11.20 4.78 8.81
N TYR A 78 -10.67 3.56 8.85
CA TYR A 78 -10.03 3.02 10.06
C TYR A 78 -8.57 2.61 9.81
N LEU A 79 -8.04 2.86 8.61
CA LEU A 79 -6.67 2.49 8.28
C LEU A 79 -5.69 3.35 9.07
N HIS A 80 -5.07 2.75 10.09
CA HIS A 80 -4.05 3.39 10.93
C HIS A 80 -2.65 2.83 10.70
N SER A 81 -2.53 1.66 10.06
CA SER A 81 -1.24 1.02 9.76
C SER A 81 -1.10 0.66 8.28
N LEU A 82 -0.05 1.17 7.63
CA LEU A 82 0.28 0.87 6.23
C LEU A 82 1.71 0.33 6.12
N VAL A 83 1.87 -0.79 5.41
CA VAL A 83 3.18 -1.35 5.07
C VAL A 83 3.27 -1.51 3.56
N LEU A 84 4.28 -0.88 2.95
CA LEU A 84 4.52 -0.86 1.52
C LEU A 84 5.87 -1.49 1.22
N ASN A 85 5.89 -2.56 0.42
CA ASN A 85 7.13 -3.17 -0.05
C ASN A 85 7.17 -3.12 -1.58
N PHE A 86 7.96 -2.18 -2.11
CA PHE A 86 8.10 -1.98 -3.54
C PHE A 86 9.01 -3.04 -4.16
N LYS A 87 8.59 -3.55 -5.33
CA LYS A 87 9.34 -4.56 -6.09
C LYS A 87 10.50 -3.96 -6.88
N GLU A 88 10.27 -2.78 -7.42
CA GLU A 88 11.14 -2.12 -8.38
C GLU A 88 11.88 -0.92 -7.79
N TYR A 89 12.72 -0.30 -8.61
CA TYR A 89 13.37 0.95 -8.27
C TYR A 89 12.37 2.09 -8.32
N ILE A 90 12.33 2.89 -7.26
CA ILE A 90 11.47 4.06 -7.17
C ILE A 90 12.21 5.27 -7.69
N GLN A 91 11.53 6.02 -8.56
CA GLN A 91 12.06 7.24 -9.16
C GLN A 91 11.64 8.47 -8.36
N ASN A 92 10.40 8.52 -7.87
CA ASN A 92 9.88 9.69 -7.17
C ASN A 92 9.41 9.37 -5.74
N LEU A 93 10.37 9.26 -4.82
CA LEU A 93 10.06 9.03 -3.41
C LEU A 93 9.30 10.19 -2.76
N ASN A 94 9.57 11.42 -3.17
CA ASN A 94 8.94 12.60 -2.56
C ASN A 94 7.43 12.59 -2.80
N ASP A 95 6.99 12.21 -4.01
CA ASP A 95 5.57 12.08 -4.33
C ASP A 95 4.90 10.93 -3.55
N ILE A 96 5.57 9.79 -3.42
CA ILE A 96 5.06 8.66 -2.62
C ILE A 96 4.88 9.06 -1.16
N PHE A 97 5.90 9.66 -0.54
CA PHE A 97 5.82 10.08 0.85
C PHE A 97 4.85 11.23 1.06
N SER A 98 4.77 12.19 0.14
CA SER A 98 3.75 13.24 0.12
C SER A 98 2.34 12.66 0.25
N LYS A 99 2.03 11.71 -0.63
CA LYS A 99 0.76 11.00 -0.65
C LYS A 99 0.53 10.29 0.69
N ILE A 100 1.46 9.47 1.15
CA ILE A 100 1.35 8.76 2.44
C ILE A 100 1.06 9.73 3.60
N MET A 101 1.79 10.85 3.68
CA MET A 101 1.66 11.83 4.76
C MET A 101 0.32 12.56 4.76
N SER A 102 -0.39 12.60 3.62
CA SER A 102 -1.73 13.17 3.50
C SER A 102 -2.86 12.26 4.01
N LEU A 103 -2.58 11.01 4.40
CA LEU A 103 -3.56 10.11 4.98
C LEU A 103 -3.82 10.47 6.46
N SER A 104 -4.90 11.21 6.70
CA SER A 104 -5.25 11.83 8.00
C SER A 104 -5.54 10.87 9.15
N LYS A 105 -5.60 9.55 8.90
CA LYS A 105 -5.84 8.54 9.94
C LYS A 105 -4.66 7.59 10.12
N LEU A 106 -3.67 7.70 9.25
CA LEU A 106 -2.51 6.83 9.26
C LEU A 106 -1.59 7.23 10.41
N LYS A 107 -1.36 6.32 11.35
CA LYS A 107 -0.46 6.51 12.50
C LYS A 107 0.87 5.81 12.30
N TYR A 108 0.86 4.66 11.64
CA TYR A 108 2.04 3.84 11.38
C TYR A 108 2.25 3.64 9.89
N CYS A 109 3.45 3.96 9.40
CA CYS A 109 3.87 3.66 8.05
C CYS A 109 5.23 2.96 8.04
N LYS A 110 5.34 1.88 7.29
CA LYS A 110 6.62 1.24 6.96
C LYS A 110 6.76 1.10 5.45
N THR A 111 7.86 1.59 4.91
CA THR A 111 8.14 1.53 3.47
C THR A 111 9.49 0.87 3.23
N LYS A 112 9.51 -0.11 2.32
CA LYS A 112 10.73 -0.73 1.80
C LYS A 112 10.84 -0.50 0.30
N TYR A 113 11.97 0.05 -0.15
CA TYR A 113 12.19 0.38 -1.56
C TYR A 113 13.66 0.28 -1.95
N ARG A 114 13.92 0.38 -3.26
CA ARG A 114 15.26 0.53 -3.84
C ARG A 114 15.31 1.81 -4.66
N ILE A 115 16.43 2.54 -4.64
CA ILE A 115 16.66 3.71 -5.48
C ILE A 115 17.92 3.48 -6.33
N LYS A 116 17.96 4.06 -7.54
CA LYS A 116 19.20 4.21 -8.29
C LYS A 116 20.01 5.39 -7.72
N THR A 117 21.32 5.22 -7.62
CA THR A 117 22.29 6.15 -7.02
C THR A 117 22.18 7.59 -7.51
N ASP A 118 21.82 7.78 -8.79
CA ASP A 118 21.76 9.10 -9.44
C ASP A 118 20.46 9.89 -9.15
N GLN A 119 19.50 9.31 -8.44
CA GLN A 119 18.19 9.91 -8.15
C GLN A 119 17.99 10.28 -6.67
N ASN A 120 19.06 10.29 -5.88
CA ASN A 120 19.03 10.70 -4.48
C ASN A 120 18.83 12.22 -4.33
N GLN A 121 17.61 12.68 -4.56
CA GLN A 121 17.14 13.95 -4.05
C GLN A 121 15.83 13.70 -3.30
N LEU A 122 15.94 13.16 -2.10
CA LEU A 122 14.95 13.45 -1.06
C LEU A 122 15.06 14.97 -0.84
N SER A 123 14.26 15.75 -1.56
CA SER A 123 14.19 17.18 -1.31
C SER A 123 13.54 17.32 0.06
N SER A 124 14.25 17.92 1.00
CA SER A 124 13.86 18.15 2.40
C SER A 124 12.61 19.03 2.59
N ASP A 125 11.81 19.24 1.54
CA ASP A 125 10.55 19.97 1.57
C ASP A 125 9.41 19.10 2.14
N CYS A 126 9.62 18.53 3.33
CA CYS A 126 8.53 17.99 4.16
C CYS A 126 7.63 19.12 4.72
N ASN A 127 8.02 20.38 4.56
CA ASN A 127 7.36 21.56 5.13
C ASN A 127 6.05 21.98 4.42
N LYS A 128 5.60 21.26 3.39
CA LYS A 128 4.31 21.56 2.70
C LYS A 128 3.09 20.87 3.31
N TYR A 129 3.27 19.96 4.29
CA TYR A 129 2.15 19.22 4.87
C TYR A 129 1.80 19.79 6.23
N SER A 130 0.68 20.50 6.28
CA SER A 130 0.32 21.29 7.46
C SER A 130 0.11 20.45 8.70
N TYR A 131 -0.38 19.20 8.62
CA TYR A 131 -0.43 18.25 9.75
C TYR A 131 -0.51 16.80 9.23
N SER A 132 0.53 15.99 9.42
CA SER A 132 0.45 14.54 9.22
C SER A 132 0.05 13.86 10.53
N SER A 133 -0.76 12.80 10.45
CA SER A 133 -1.15 11.99 11.60
C SER A 133 -0.19 10.81 11.86
N VAL A 134 0.84 10.67 11.03
CA VAL A 134 1.81 9.58 11.15
C VAL A 134 2.69 9.81 12.38
N GLU A 135 2.54 8.94 13.36
CA GLU A 135 3.29 8.92 14.62
C GLU A 135 4.59 8.09 14.47
N HIS A 136 4.58 7.07 13.61
CA HIS A 136 5.70 6.17 13.38
C HIS A 136 5.96 5.96 11.89
N LEU A 137 7.13 6.39 11.42
CA LEU A 137 7.60 6.18 10.04
C LEU A 137 8.88 5.33 10.04
N ILE A 138 8.85 4.21 9.33
CA ILE A 138 10.02 3.34 9.14
C ILE A 138 10.37 3.29 7.65
N ILE A 139 11.61 3.66 7.32
CA ILE A 139 12.13 3.69 5.96
C ILE A 139 13.26 2.66 5.85
N ASP A 140 13.05 1.61 5.04
CA ASP A 140 14.05 0.62 4.64
C ASP A 140 14.40 0.83 3.16
N GLY A 141 15.19 1.88 2.91
CA GLY A 141 15.69 2.22 1.59
C GLY A 141 17.04 1.55 1.31
N ARG A 142 17.15 0.87 0.17
CA ARG A 142 18.45 0.33 -0.30
C ARG A 142 18.94 1.11 -1.51
N LEU A 143 20.16 1.61 -1.41
CA LEU A 143 20.90 2.15 -2.55
C LEU A 143 21.52 0.99 -3.31
N HIS A 144 21.32 0.95 -4.62
CA HIS A 144 22.10 0.08 -5.49
C HIS A 144 23.30 0.88 -5.98
N ILE A 145 24.49 0.45 -5.56
CA ILE A 145 25.79 0.97 -6.03
C ILE A 145 26.13 0.31 -7.36
#